data_AF-A0A8S3YJI2-F1
#
_entry.id   AF-A0A8S3YJI2-F1
#
_cell.length_a   1.000
_cell.length_b   1.000
_cell.length_c   1.000
_cell.angle_alpha   90.00
_cell.angle_beta   90.00
_cell.angle_gamma   90.00
#
_symmetry.space_group_name_H-M   'P 1'
#
loop_
_entity.id
_entity.type
_entity.pdbx_description
1 polymer ?
#
loop_
_entity_poly.entity_id
_entity_poly.type
_entity_poly.pdbx_seq_one_letter_code
_entity_poly.pdbx_strand_id
1 'polypeptide(L)'
;VNEFRLFSWLNQQEDIHRMVLYQCDYQLTLCCNSVTVLSLSSVVTFRGLIEKELESIAVRAQKELILLHKEDAETVKNTTEWLNLRGWLSSHHHLRCPKRVLKITSAAKTLETYERVFETQPDRMADFSRLARFLTGNSITLVLGGGGARGLAHVGMIKAMQDEGIPIDVIGGTSIGAFIGALWAEERNFVRFKQRAREWSTVMNSWWKKIWDLTYPFASMFTGSAFNESIENVFHDRQIEDLWIPYFCITTNISNSTMRVHSSGSLWRYVRASMSLAGYLPPLCDPVDGHLILDGGYVNNLPGTVGLEHFQTVLSGSLSLWMIDKVPDMTEIQSRLAYVSCVRQLEVVKNSDYCEYIRPPIDRYGTLQFGSFDDIAETGYHHGKTLFSAWNKGGLLEKLFQETEPPSNEARYRAERNIPKSHVPGMAYFTDLAEQVSRIEKPRNNTFYPSEDDSDEEVIYENDEDEELGHMLDRLREEEVFAHTDGDDDAREDGAEKSSGRRQAAAHI
;
A
#
# COMPACT_ATOMS: atom_id res chain seq x y z
N VAL A 1 16.99 -39.86 -18.57
CA VAL A 1 16.42 -39.62 -19.93
C VAL A 1 14.96 -39.14 -19.86
N ASN A 2 14.10 -39.71 -19.00
CA ASN A 2 12.69 -39.26 -18.90
C ASN A 2 12.50 -37.92 -18.16
N GLU A 3 13.33 -37.61 -17.16
CA GLU A 3 13.21 -36.34 -16.40
C GLU A 3 13.45 -35.10 -17.27
N PHE A 4 14.47 -35.11 -18.13
CA PHE A 4 14.76 -33.98 -19.02
C PHE A 4 13.62 -33.73 -20.02
N ARG A 5 12.99 -34.80 -20.53
CA ARG A 5 11.81 -34.68 -21.40
C ARG A 5 10.60 -34.13 -20.65
N LEU A 6 10.41 -34.55 -19.39
CA LEU A 6 9.34 -34.03 -18.54
C LEU A 6 9.54 -32.54 -18.26
N PHE A 7 10.73 -32.12 -17.81
CA PHE A 7 11.03 -30.69 -17.58
C PHE A 7 10.87 -29.86 -18.85
N SER A 8 11.37 -30.34 -19.99
CA SER A 8 11.19 -29.64 -21.26
C SER A 8 9.71 -29.52 -21.65
N TRP A 9 8.91 -30.55 -21.40
CA TRP A 9 7.48 -30.51 -21.67
C TRP A 9 6.72 -29.59 -20.70
N LEU A 10 7.07 -29.61 -19.41
CA LEU A 10 6.50 -28.72 -18.39
C LEU A 10 6.80 -27.26 -18.68
N ASN A 11 8.06 -26.93 -19.01
CA ASN A 11 8.43 -25.58 -19.43
C ASN A 11 7.64 -25.15 -20.67
N GLN A 12 7.43 -26.06 -21.62
CA GLN A 12 6.58 -25.77 -22.78
C GLN A 12 5.11 -25.52 -22.38
N GLN A 13 4.59 -26.23 -21.37
CA GLN A 13 3.24 -25.93 -20.85
C GLN A 13 3.20 -24.55 -20.18
N GLU A 14 4.22 -24.19 -19.39
CA GLU A 14 4.34 -22.87 -18.77
C GLU A 14 4.47 -21.74 -19.81
N ASP A 15 5.09 -22.01 -20.97
CA ASP A 15 5.19 -21.06 -22.08
C ASP A 15 3.87 -20.90 -22.85
N ILE A 16 3.07 -21.98 -22.97
CA ILE A 16 1.82 -21.99 -23.74
C ILE A 16 0.64 -21.47 -22.91
N HIS A 17 0.61 -21.77 -21.61
CA HIS A 17 -0.55 -21.51 -20.75
C HIS A 17 -0.29 -20.34 -19.80
N ARG A 18 -1.30 -19.47 -19.62
CA ARG A 18 -1.25 -18.33 -18.67
C ARG A 18 -0.95 -18.77 -17.24
N MET A 19 -1.47 -19.94 -16.85
CA MET A 19 -1.33 -20.53 -15.53
C MET A 19 -1.28 -22.05 -15.67
N VAL A 20 -0.30 -22.68 -15.04
CA VAL A 20 -0.21 -24.14 -14.91
C VAL A 20 -0.37 -24.48 -13.44
N LEU A 21 -1.37 -25.30 -13.11
CA LEU A 21 -1.61 -25.75 -11.75
C LEU A 21 -0.98 -27.13 -11.57
N TYR A 22 0.04 -27.18 -10.72
CA TYR A 22 0.67 -28.43 -10.31
C TYR A 22 -0.02 -28.97 -9.07
N GLN A 23 -0.61 -30.16 -9.17
CA GLN A 23 -1.03 -30.92 -8.00
C GLN A 23 0.17 -31.71 -7.50
N CYS A 24 0.70 -31.31 -6.34
CA CYS A 24 1.79 -32.03 -5.68
C CYS A 24 1.22 -33.05 -4.68
N ASP A 25 1.87 -34.20 -4.58
CA ASP A 25 1.63 -35.14 -3.50
C ASP A 25 2.11 -34.55 -2.16
N TYR A 26 1.65 -35.14 -1.05
CA TYR A 26 2.12 -34.77 0.30
C TYR A 26 3.60 -35.10 0.54
N GLN A 27 4.25 -35.79 -0.41
CA GLN A 27 5.68 -36.11 -0.40
C GLN A 27 6.40 -35.28 -1.46
N LEU A 28 7.56 -34.74 -1.09
CA LEU A 28 8.37 -33.91 -1.97
C LEU A 28 8.85 -34.75 -3.17
N THR A 29 8.30 -34.48 -4.34
CA THR A 29 8.74 -35.06 -5.62
C THR A 29 9.55 -34.01 -6.40
N LEU A 30 10.58 -34.45 -7.14
CA LEU A 30 11.55 -33.58 -7.83
C LEU A 30 10.95 -32.59 -8.86
N CYS A 31 9.65 -32.70 -9.17
CA CYS A 31 8.93 -31.77 -10.04
C CYS A 31 8.59 -30.41 -9.38
N CYS A 32 8.85 -30.24 -8.07
CA CYS A 32 8.52 -29.04 -7.29
C CYS A 32 9.39 -27.80 -7.60
N ASN A 33 10.02 -27.70 -8.76
CA ASN A 33 10.83 -26.53 -9.13
C ASN A 33 9.98 -25.29 -9.46
N SER A 34 8.64 -25.38 -9.44
CA SER A 34 7.70 -24.28 -9.74
C SER A 34 6.59 -24.14 -8.68
N VAL A 35 6.88 -24.38 -7.39
CA VAL A 35 5.85 -24.26 -6.33
C VAL A 35 5.55 -22.79 -6.03
N THR A 36 4.29 -22.39 -6.24
CA THR A 36 3.80 -21.01 -6.03
C THR A 36 2.96 -20.87 -4.75
N VAL A 37 2.40 -21.97 -4.21
CA VAL A 37 1.37 -21.91 -3.16
C VAL A 37 1.59 -22.96 -2.05
N LEU A 38 1.80 -22.50 -0.82
CA LEU A 38 1.87 -23.36 0.37
C LEU A 38 0.58 -23.20 1.18
N SER A 39 -0.26 -24.24 1.22
CA SER A 39 -1.50 -24.23 2.02
C SER A 39 -1.28 -24.94 3.35
N LEU A 40 -1.45 -24.22 4.47
CA LEU A 40 -1.36 -24.77 5.81
C LEU A 40 -2.67 -24.61 6.56
N SER A 41 -3.00 -25.63 7.36
CA SER A 41 -4.08 -25.52 8.33
C SER A 41 -3.61 -24.64 9.50
N SER A 42 -4.52 -23.82 10.02
CA SER A 42 -4.28 -22.77 11.03
C SER A 42 -3.73 -23.23 12.40
N VAL A 43 -3.22 -24.45 12.52
CA VAL A 43 -2.95 -25.12 13.80
C VAL A 43 -1.45 -25.33 14.07
N VAL A 44 -0.59 -25.35 13.05
CA VAL A 44 0.81 -25.79 13.23
C VAL A 44 1.81 -24.70 12.86
N THR A 45 2.32 -23.97 13.85
CA THR A 45 3.35 -22.94 13.67
C THR A 45 4.76 -23.52 13.44
N PHE A 46 4.96 -24.84 13.48
CA PHE A 46 6.28 -25.45 13.34
C PHE A 46 6.75 -25.60 11.89
N ARG A 47 8.05 -25.38 11.64
CA ARG A 47 8.67 -25.57 10.33
C ARG A 47 8.74 -27.04 9.93
N GLY A 48 7.95 -27.44 8.94
CA GLY A 48 7.93 -28.80 8.40
C GLY A 48 9.21 -29.16 7.61
N LEU A 49 9.43 -30.45 7.36
CA LEU A 49 10.56 -30.92 6.53
C LEU A 49 10.50 -30.34 5.10
N ILE A 50 9.29 -30.29 4.53
CA ILE A 50 9.03 -29.71 3.20
C ILE A 50 9.36 -28.21 3.15
N GLU A 51 9.07 -27.47 4.21
CA GLU A 51 9.35 -26.03 4.25
C GLU A 51 10.85 -25.74 4.27
N LYS A 52 11.64 -26.58 4.95
CA LYS A 52 13.11 -26.46 4.96
C LYS A 52 13.72 -26.71 3.58
N GLU A 53 13.17 -27.67 2.83
CA GLU A 53 13.57 -27.91 1.45
C GLU A 53 13.09 -26.79 0.52
N LEU A 54 11.87 -26.27 0.68
CA LEU A 54 11.40 -25.13 -0.12
C LEU A 54 12.22 -23.86 0.11
N GLU A 55 12.75 -23.66 1.31
CA GLU A 55 13.69 -22.55 1.62
C GLU A 55 15.03 -22.74 0.90
N SER A 56 15.52 -23.98 0.76
CA SER A 56 16.79 -24.30 0.11
C SER A 56 16.70 -24.28 -1.44
N ILE A 57 15.51 -24.49 -2.00
CA ILE A 57 15.31 -24.43 -3.45
C ILE A 57 15.31 -22.96 -3.91
N ALA A 58 16.36 -22.62 -4.67
CA ALA A 58 16.51 -21.35 -5.37
C ALA A 58 15.54 -21.29 -6.57
N VAL A 59 14.27 -21.01 -6.30
CA VAL A 59 13.24 -20.80 -7.33
C VAL A 59 13.09 -19.31 -7.64
N ARG A 60 12.84 -18.97 -8.91
CA ARG A 60 12.38 -17.64 -9.35
C ARG A 60 10.90 -17.36 -9.03
N ALA A 61 10.15 -18.37 -8.62
CA ALA A 61 8.71 -18.28 -8.39
C ALA A 61 8.42 -17.55 -7.07
N GLN A 62 7.41 -16.68 -7.10
CA GLN A 62 6.86 -16.08 -5.88
C GLN A 62 6.22 -17.17 -5.03
N LYS A 63 6.50 -17.12 -3.73
CA LYS A 63 6.01 -18.14 -2.79
C LYS A 63 4.95 -17.51 -1.91
N GLU A 64 3.71 -17.95 -2.07
CA GLU A 64 2.56 -17.42 -1.33
C GLU A 64 2.10 -18.39 -0.24
N LEU A 65 1.73 -17.85 0.92
CA LEU A 65 1.19 -18.62 2.02
C LEU A 65 -0.34 -18.53 2.05
N ILE A 66 -1.01 -19.67 1.97
CA ILE A 66 -2.47 -19.76 2.12
C ILE A 66 -2.79 -20.35 3.49
N LEU A 67 -3.47 -19.56 4.32
CA LEU A 67 -3.94 -19.96 5.63
C LEU A 67 -5.43 -20.30 5.55
N LEU A 68 -5.75 -21.57 5.78
CA LEU A 68 -7.11 -22.07 5.73
C LEU A 68 -7.77 -22.00 7.11
N HIS A 69 -8.92 -21.33 7.18
CA HIS A 69 -9.72 -21.14 8.39
C HIS A 69 -11.06 -21.85 8.24
N LYS A 70 -11.68 -22.26 9.34
CA LYS A 70 -13.06 -22.75 9.30
C LYS A 70 -14.01 -21.62 8.90
N GLU A 71 -15.13 -21.98 8.28
CA GLU A 71 -16.16 -21.04 7.81
C GLU A 71 -16.71 -20.13 8.92
N ASP A 72 -16.79 -20.66 10.15
CA ASP A 72 -17.27 -19.99 11.37
C ASP A 72 -16.18 -19.23 12.12
N ALA A 73 -14.95 -19.17 11.60
CA ALA A 73 -13.88 -18.39 12.22
C ALA A 73 -14.18 -16.89 12.15
N GLU A 74 -14.39 -16.27 13.31
CA GLU A 74 -14.67 -14.83 13.41
C GLU A 74 -13.40 -13.99 13.24
N THR A 75 -12.27 -14.43 13.81
CA THR A 75 -11.03 -13.66 13.84
C THR A 75 -9.80 -14.51 13.55
N VAL A 76 -8.88 -13.94 12.78
CA VAL A 76 -7.52 -14.46 12.59
C VAL A 76 -6.60 -13.82 13.65
N LYS A 77 -5.62 -14.58 14.13
CA LYS A 77 -4.59 -14.14 15.08
C LYS A 77 -3.27 -14.86 14.81
N ASN A 78 -2.18 -14.27 15.30
CA ASN A 78 -0.82 -14.83 15.31
C ASN A 78 -0.23 -15.07 13.91
N THR A 79 -0.70 -14.35 12.89
CA THR A 79 -0.16 -14.48 11.53
C THR A 79 1.29 -14.06 11.46
N THR A 80 1.69 -13.07 12.25
CA THR A 80 3.08 -12.61 12.35
C THR A 80 4.04 -13.74 12.77
N GLU A 81 3.63 -14.68 13.63
CA GLU A 81 4.47 -15.84 14.00
C GLU A 81 4.73 -16.76 12.81
N TRP A 82 3.72 -16.94 11.95
CA TRP A 82 3.84 -17.73 10.73
C TRP A 82 4.81 -17.09 9.74
N LEU A 83 4.70 -15.78 9.56
CA LEU A 83 5.49 -14.99 8.61
C LEU A 83 6.94 -14.82 9.07
N ASN A 84 7.18 -14.57 10.36
CA ASN A 84 8.53 -14.47 10.93
C ASN A 84 9.33 -15.75 10.72
N LEU A 85 8.68 -16.91 10.81
CA LEU A 85 9.30 -18.19 10.52
C LEU A 85 9.48 -18.44 9.03
N ARG A 86 8.98 -17.60 8.12
CA ARG A 86 8.96 -17.87 6.68
C ARG A 86 9.27 -16.58 5.89
N GLY A 87 10.36 -15.90 6.25
CA GLY A 87 10.80 -14.66 5.58
C GLY A 87 11.12 -14.78 4.08
N TRP A 88 11.07 -16.00 3.51
CA TRP A 88 11.17 -16.26 2.07
C TRP A 88 9.83 -16.17 1.32
N LEU A 89 8.71 -15.98 2.03
CA LEU A 89 7.39 -15.78 1.43
C LEU A 89 7.26 -14.37 0.85
N SER A 90 6.55 -14.27 -0.26
CA SER A 90 6.25 -13.00 -0.93
C SER A 90 4.96 -12.36 -0.42
N SER A 91 3.95 -13.17 -0.09
CA SER A 91 2.61 -12.73 0.31
C SER A 91 1.89 -13.80 1.12
N HIS A 92 0.75 -13.44 1.72
CA HIS A 92 -0.13 -14.39 2.40
C HIS A 92 -1.62 -14.07 2.19
N HIS A 93 -2.45 -15.11 2.29
CA HIS A 93 -3.89 -15.04 2.11
C HIS A 93 -4.63 -15.85 3.17
N HIS A 94 -5.65 -15.25 3.80
CA HIS A 94 -6.58 -15.93 4.69
C HIS A 94 -7.82 -16.38 3.93
N LEU A 95 -8.15 -17.67 3.95
CA LEU A 95 -9.35 -18.20 3.28
C LEU A 95 -10.27 -18.89 4.28
N ARG A 96 -11.54 -18.50 4.30
CA ARG A 96 -12.61 -19.24 4.98
C ARG A 96 -13.02 -20.43 4.12
N CYS A 97 -12.82 -21.61 4.67
CA CYS A 97 -13.10 -22.87 4.01
C CYS A 97 -14.53 -23.34 4.29
N PRO A 98 -15.35 -23.55 3.25
CA PRO A 98 -16.61 -24.27 3.41
C PRO A 98 -16.37 -25.62 4.07
N LYS A 99 -17.32 -26.08 4.91
CA LYS A 99 -17.20 -27.35 5.66
C LYS A 99 -16.78 -28.56 4.81
N ARG A 100 -17.15 -28.58 3.52
CA ARG A 100 -16.79 -29.63 2.55
C ARG A 100 -15.29 -29.75 2.30
N VAL A 101 -14.51 -28.66 2.41
CA VAL A 101 -13.07 -28.65 2.12
C VAL A 101 -12.27 -29.32 3.24
N LEU A 102 -12.69 -29.15 4.49
CA LEU A 102 -12.00 -29.70 5.66
C LEU A 102 -12.52 -31.09 6.08
N LYS A 103 -13.54 -31.61 5.38
CA LYS A 103 -14.15 -32.90 5.68
C LYS A 103 -13.46 -34.02 4.91
N ILE A 104 -12.88 -34.97 5.64
CA ILE A 104 -12.30 -36.18 5.05
C ILE A 104 -13.44 -37.14 4.67
N THR A 105 -13.56 -37.46 3.40
CA THR A 105 -14.52 -38.44 2.84
C THR A 105 -13.84 -39.42 1.90
N SER A 106 -14.51 -40.52 1.56
CA SER A 106 -14.03 -41.45 0.52
C SER A 106 -13.88 -40.73 -0.83
N ALA A 107 -12.90 -41.14 -1.65
CA ALA A 107 -12.61 -40.50 -2.93
C ALA A 107 -13.85 -40.40 -3.84
N ALA A 108 -14.66 -41.47 -3.93
CA ALA A 108 -15.90 -41.48 -4.70
C ALA A 108 -16.91 -40.41 -4.22
N LYS A 109 -17.06 -40.26 -2.90
CA LYS A 109 -17.98 -39.28 -2.32
C LYS A 109 -17.47 -37.85 -2.47
N THR A 110 -16.16 -37.65 -2.41
CA THR A 110 -15.53 -36.37 -2.72
C THR A 110 -15.82 -35.99 -4.18
N LEU A 111 -15.62 -36.91 -5.12
CA LEU A 111 -15.87 -36.68 -6.54
C LEU A 111 -17.34 -36.30 -6.79
N GLU A 112 -18.30 -37.09 -6.29
CA GLU A 112 -19.74 -36.80 -6.38
C GLU A 112 -20.10 -35.42 -5.79
N THR A 113 -19.46 -35.05 -4.68
CA THR A 113 -19.68 -33.74 -4.05
C THR A 113 -19.20 -32.61 -4.95
N TYR A 114 -18.02 -32.74 -5.55
CA TYR A 114 -17.43 -31.70 -6.39
C TYR A 114 -18.08 -31.63 -7.78
N GLU A 115 -18.57 -32.74 -8.34
CA GLU A 115 -19.40 -32.73 -9.56
C GLU A 115 -20.61 -31.79 -9.38
N ARG A 116 -21.34 -31.93 -8.26
CA ARG A 116 -22.46 -31.03 -7.93
C ARG A 116 -22.04 -29.58 -7.69
N VAL A 117 -20.84 -29.35 -7.14
CA VAL A 117 -20.33 -27.98 -6.95
C VAL A 117 -20.04 -27.34 -8.31
N PHE A 118 -19.48 -28.09 -9.26
CA PHE A 118 -19.19 -27.59 -10.61
C PHE A 118 -20.44 -27.34 -11.47
N GLU A 119 -21.58 -27.93 -11.11
CA GLU A 119 -22.88 -27.58 -11.71
C GLU A 119 -23.37 -26.18 -11.31
N THR A 120 -22.92 -25.65 -10.18
CA THR A 120 -23.31 -24.34 -9.68
C THR A 120 -22.31 -23.26 -10.06
N GLN A 121 -22.79 -22.05 -10.37
CA GLN A 121 -21.88 -20.92 -10.57
C GLN A 121 -21.16 -20.57 -9.26
N PRO A 122 -19.85 -20.32 -9.30
CA PRO A 122 -19.09 -19.96 -8.11
C PRO A 122 -19.55 -18.61 -7.57
N ASP A 123 -19.74 -18.53 -6.25
CA ASP A 123 -20.03 -17.27 -5.59
C ASP A 123 -18.82 -16.32 -5.76
N ARG A 124 -19.06 -15.17 -6.38
CA ARG A 124 -18.03 -14.15 -6.62
C ARG A 124 -17.44 -13.59 -5.32
N MET A 125 -18.22 -13.59 -4.23
CA MET A 125 -17.80 -13.07 -2.93
C MET A 125 -16.99 -14.07 -2.10
N ALA A 126 -16.92 -15.33 -2.53
CA ALA A 126 -16.21 -16.37 -1.80
C ALA A 126 -14.70 -16.17 -1.80
N ASP A 127 -14.04 -16.65 -0.75
CA ASP A 127 -12.59 -16.49 -0.56
C ASP A 127 -11.77 -17.24 -1.61
N PHE A 128 -12.23 -18.41 -2.05
CA PHE A 128 -11.61 -19.12 -3.17
C PHE A 128 -11.74 -18.36 -4.49
N SER A 129 -12.85 -17.66 -4.70
CA SER A 129 -13.03 -16.80 -5.88
C SER A 129 -12.11 -15.59 -5.82
N ARG A 130 -11.89 -15.03 -4.62
CA ARG A 130 -10.87 -13.99 -4.38
C ARG A 130 -9.48 -14.52 -4.71
N LEU A 131 -9.08 -15.69 -4.20
CA LEU A 131 -7.79 -16.30 -4.52
C LEU A 131 -7.63 -16.51 -6.03
N ALA A 132 -8.66 -17.03 -6.71
CA ALA A 132 -8.63 -17.20 -8.16
C ALA A 132 -8.41 -15.87 -8.89
N ARG A 133 -9.02 -14.78 -8.42
CA ARG A 133 -8.79 -13.43 -8.96
C ARG A 133 -7.37 -12.92 -8.71
N PHE A 134 -6.78 -13.20 -7.55
CA PHE A 134 -5.36 -12.93 -7.30
C PHE A 134 -4.45 -13.67 -8.28
N LEU A 135 -4.61 -15.00 -8.38
CA LEU A 135 -3.78 -15.85 -9.25
C LEU A 135 -3.94 -15.51 -10.74
N THR A 136 -5.12 -15.04 -11.14
CA THR A 136 -5.37 -14.58 -12.50
C THR A 136 -4.97 -13.13 -12.73
N GLY A 137 -4.70 -12.32 -11.70
CA GLY A 137 -4.42 -10.89 -11.86
C GLY A 137 -5.66 -10.02 -12.18
N ASN A 138 -6.85 -10.54 -11.87
CA ASN A 138 -8.15 -9.86 -12.04
C ASN A 138 -8.75 -9.45 -10.69
N SER A 139 -7.93 -9.29 -9.66
CA SER A 139 -8.35 -8.89 -8.32
C SER A 139 -8.73 -7.42 -8.28
N ILE A 140 -9.80 -7.13 -7.53
CA ILE A 140 -10.34 -5.78 -7.39
C ILE A 140 -9.83 -5.15 -6.08
N THR A 141 -9.09 -4.05 -6.22
CA THR A 141 -8.64 -3.22 -5.11
C THR A 141 -9.58 -2.04 -4.90
N LEU A 142 -10.09 -1.92 -3.68
CA LEU A 142 -10.82 -0.73 -3.23
C LEU A 142 -9.86 0.21 -2.49
N VAL A 143 -9.66 1.42 -3.00
CA VAL A 143 -8.89 2.44 -2.28
C VAL A 143 -9.81 3.55 -1.79
N LEU A 144 -9.67 3.89 -0.51
CA LEU A 144 -10.50 4.87 0.18
C LEU A 144 -9.71 6.15 0.47
N GLY A 145 -10.16 7.26 -0.13
CA GLY A 145 -9.53 8.56 0.08
C GLY A 145 -9.78 9.16 1.48
N GLY A 146 -8.88 10.07 1.87
CA GLY A 146 -9.01 10.88 3.08
C GLY A 146 -10.01 12.04 2.95
N GLY A 147 -10.55 12.50 4.09
CA GLY A 147 -11.55 13.57 4.12
C GLY A 147 -12.33 13.76 5.44
N GLY A 148 -11.79 13.29 6.57
CA GLY A 148 -12.45 13.39 7.88
C GLY A 148 -13.83 12.71 7.93
N ALA A 149 -14.80 13.32 8.61
CA ALA A 149 -16.16 12.79 8.77
C ALA A 149 -16.89 12.50 7.45
N ARG A 150 -16.51 13.17 6.35
CA ARG A 150 -17.10 12.86 5.04
C ARG A 150 -16.78 11.42 4.59
N GLY A 151 -15.65 10.86 5.04
CA GLY A 151 -15.25 9.47 4.75
C GLY A 151 -16.21 8.41 5.30
N LEU A 152 -17.17 8.77 6.15
CA LEU A 152 -18.26 7.87 6.56
C LEU A 152 -19.12 7.43 5.37
N ALA A 153 -19.08 8.15 4.24
CA ALA A 153 -19.74 7.75 3.00
C ALA A 153 -19.18 6.44 2.44
N HIS A 154 -17.92 6.12 2.73
CA HIS A 154 -17.28 4.85 2.33
C HIS A 154 -18.05 3.64 2.88
N VAL A 155 -18.67 3.75 4.05
CA VAL A 155 -19.51 2.69 4.64
C VAL A 155 -20.69 2.37 3.70
N GLY A 156 -21.36 3.39 3.19
CA GLY A 156 -22.47 3.22 2.25
C GLY A 156 -22.02 2.73 0.87
N MET A 157 -20.88 3.20 0.40
CA MET A 157 -20.28 2.73 -0.86
C MET A 157 -19.97 1.23 -0.82
N ILE A 158 -19.34 0.75 0.25
CA ILE A 158 -19.04 -0.68 0.46
C ILE A 158 -20.34 -1.50 0.48
N LYS A 159 -21.41 -0.99 1.10
CA LYS A 159 -22.72 -1.64 1.06
C LYS A 159 -23.25 -1.77 -0.36
N ALA A 160 -23.18 -0.69 -1.14
CA ALA A 160 -23.65 -0.70 -2.51
C ALA A 160 -22.83 -1.66 -3.39
N MET A 161 -21.50 -1.74 -3.19
CA MET A 161 -20.66 -2.73 -3.86
C MET A 161 -21.09 -4.16 -3.53
N GLN A 162 -21.35 -4.45 -2.25
CA GLN A 162 -21.80 -5.77 -1.81
C GLN A 162 -23.17 -6.14 -2.40
N ASP A 163 -24.11 -5.19 -2.44
CA ASP A 163 -25.46 -5.40 -2.99
C ASP A 163 -25.44 -5.70 -4.50
N GLU A 164 -24.51 -5.10 -5.24
CA GLU A 164 -24.32 -5.31 -6.69
C GLU A 164 -23.35 -6.46 -7.02
N GLY A 165 -22.87 -7.19 -6.01
CA GLY A 165 -21.99 -8.34 -6.20
C GLY A 165 -20.60 -7.98 -6.74
N ILE A 166 -20.06 -6.81 -6.35
CA ILE A 166 -18.69 -6.37 -6.65
C ILE A 166 -17.78 -6.79 -5.49
N PRO A 167 -16.82 -7.72 -5.69
CA PRO A 167 -15.95 -8.18 -4.62
C PRO A 167 -14.89 -7.12 -4.31
N ILE A 168 -14.44 -7.11 -3.05
CA ILE A 168 -13.29 -6.33 -2.60
C ILE A 168 -12.21 -7.34 -2.23
N ASP A 169 -11.21 -7.47 -3.09
CA ASP A 169 -10.14 -8.45 -2.93
C ASP A 169 -8.97 -7.87 -2.14
N VAL A 170 -8.73 -6.57 -2.27
CA VAL A 170 -7.78 -5.79 -1.48
C VAL A 170 -8.42 -4.46 -1.11
N ILE A 171 -8.06 -3.94 0.06
CA ILE A 171 -8.55 -2.64 0.50
C ILE A 171 -7.43 -1.78 1.05
N GLY A 172 -7.34 -0.54 0.61
CA GLY A 172 -6.37 0.40 1.14
C GLY A 172 -6.96 1.77 1.38
N GLY A 173 -6.25 2.61 2.12
CA GLY A 173 -6.73 3.97 2.31
C GLY A 173 -5.79 4.92 3.03
N THR A 174 -6.23 6.16 3.04
CA THR A 174 -5.54 7.28 3.68
C THR A 174 -6.48 7.96 4.67
N SER A 175 -5.99 8.32 5.86
CA SER A 175 -6.77 9.02 6.89
C SER A 175 -8.02 8.24 7.28
N ILE A 176 -9.19 8.88 7.29
CA ILE A 176 -10.47 8.18 7.53
C ILE A 176 -10.68 6.97 6.60
N GLY A 177 -10.14 7.00 5.38
CA GLY A 177 -10.20 5.87 4.46
C GLY A 177 -9.40 4.66 4.96
N ALA A 178 -8.25 4.90 5.61
CA ALA A 178 -7.48 3.84 6.28
C ALA A 178 -8.31 3.21 7.40
N PHE A 179 -8.95 4.02 8.24
CA PHE A 179 -9.79 3.54 9.34
C PHE A 179 -10.98 2.69 8.86
N ILE A 180 -11.76 3.20 7.90
CA ILE A 180 -12.92 2.47 7.36
C ILE A 180 -12.47 1.21 6.60
N GLY A 181 -11.34 1.28 5.87
CA GLY A 181 -10.77 0.16 5.16
C GLY A 181 -10.32 -0.97 6.10
N ALA A 182 -9.62 -0.61 7.17
CA ALA A 182 -9.19 -1.54 8.22
C ALA A 182 -10.38 -2.23 8.90
N LEU A 183 -11.44 -1.47 9.23
CA LEU A 183 -12.67 -2.02 9.81
C LEU A 183 -13.33 -3.05 8.89
N TRP A 184 -13.40 -2.77 7.59
CA TRP A 184 -13.97 -3.70 6.62
C TRP A 184 -13.10 -4.96 6.43
N ALA A 185 -11.78 -4.78 6.36
CA ALA A 185 -10.81 -5.87 6.25
C ALA A 185 -10.85 -6.82 7.47
N GLU A 186 -11.22 -6.30 8.65
CA GLU A 186 -11.36 -7.08 9.87
C GLU A 186 -12.71 -7.80 10.00
N GLU A 187 -13.82 -7.12 9.69
CA GLU A 187 -15.15 -7.61 10.10
C GLU A 187 -15.88 -8.39 9.00
N ARG A 188 -15.76 -7.99 7.72
CA ARG A 188 -16.46 -8.52 6.51
C ARG A 188 -18.00 -8.64 6.59
N ASN A 189 -18.60 -8.72 7.77
CA ASN A 189 -20.03 -8.66 8.00
C ASN A 189 -20.47 -7.20 8.04
N PHE A 190 -21.28 -6.80 7.06
CA PHE A 190 -21.72 -5.42 6.92
C PHE A 190 -22.44 -4.87 8.16
N VAL A 191 -23.25 -5.69 8.85
CA VAL A 191 -24.02 -5.23 10.02
C VAL A 191 -23.07 -4.84 11.15
N ARG A 192 -22.12 -5.72 11.47
CA ARG A 192 -21.14 -5.46 12.54
C ARG A 192 -20.14 -4.38 12.14
N PHE A 193 -19.74 -4.33 10.87
CA PHE A 193 -18.92 -3.26 10.30
C PHE A 193 -19.58 -1.88 10.46
N LYS A 194 -20.84 -1.73 10.03
CA LYS A 194 -21.61 -0.49 10.15
C LYS A 194 -21.79 -0.10 11.62
N GLN A 195 -22.08 -1.08 12.49
CA GLN A 195 -22.24 -0.83 13.92
C GLN A 195 -20.94 -0.29 14.54
N ARG A 196 -19.80 -0.94 14.33
CA ARG A 196 -18.51 -0.49 14.87
C ARG A 196 -18.11 0.88 14.34
N ALA A 197 -18.33 1.14 13.05
CA ALA A 197 -18.08 2.45 12.46
C ALA A 197 -18.96 3.54 13.10
N ARG A 198 -20.24 3.25 13.38
CA ARG A 198 -21.18 4.16 14.04
C ARG A 198 -20.80 4.44 15.50
N GLU A 199 -20.43 3.40 16.24
CA GLU A 199 -19.98 3.51 17.63
C GLU A 199 -18.76 4.42 17.72
N TRP A 200 -17.74 4.18 16.89
CA TRP A 200 -16.55 5.03 16.84
C TRP A 200 -16.88 6.48 16.43
N SER A 201 -17.76 6.68 15.43
CA SER A 201 -18.21 8.03 15.02
C SER A 201 -18.89 8.79 16.16
N THR A 202 -19.64 8.08 17.01
CA THR A 202 -20.30 8.66 18.19
C THR A 202 -19.28 9.09 19.25
N VAL A 203 -18.23 8.28 19.47
CA VAL A 203 -17.10 8.64 20.34
C VAL A 203 -16.39 9.89 19.80
N MET A 204 -16.16 9.98 18.49
CA MET A 204 -15.53 11.14 17.85
C MET A 204 -16.36 12.43 17.90
N ASN A 205 -17.69 12.32 18.05
CA ASN A 205 -18.57 13.46 18.25
C ASN A 205 -18.56 13.98 19.71
N SER A 206 -18.01 13.22 20.66
CA SER A 206 -18.02 13.58 22.08
C SER A 206 -16.99 14.67 22.40
N TRP A 207 -17.46 15.91 22.51
CA TRP A 207 -16.65 17.11 22.79
C TRP A 207 -15.86 17.06 24.10
N TRP A 208 -16.36 16.37 25.12
CA TRP A 208 -15.75 16.35 26.45
C TRP A 208 -14.36 15.71 26.47
N LYS A 209 -14.16 14.59 25.75
CA LYS A 209 -12.84 13.94 25.66
C LYS A 209 -11.82 14.79 24.91
N LYS A 210 -12.24 15.57 23.90
CA LYS A 210 -11.36 16.48 23.15
C LYS A 210 -10.90 17.65 24.01
N ILE A 211 -11.80 18.24 24.80
CA ILE A 211 -11.50 19.38 25.68
C ILE A 211 -10.46 19.00 26.74
N TRP A 212 -10.55 17.79 27.32
CA TRP A 212 -9.59 17.30 28.31
C TRP A 212 -8.24 16.86 27.73
N ASP A 213 -8.13 16.73 26.40
CA ASP A 213 -6.92 16.29 25.69
C ASP A 213 -6.11 17.47 25.11
N LEU A 214 -6.53 18.72 25.38
CA LEU A 214 -5.87 19.93 24.89
C LEU A 214 -4.50 20.11 25.59
N THR A 215 -3.46 20.40 24.82
CA THR A 215 -2.09 20.57 25.32
C THR A 215 -1.51 21.92 24.93
N TYR A 216 -0.35 22.28 25.50
CA TYR A 216 0.36 23.50 25.10
C TYR A 216 0.92 23.33 23.69
N PRO A 217 0.51 24.15 22.70
CA PRO A 217 0.73 23.88 21.29
C PRO A 217 2.15 24.26 20.84
N PHE A 218 3.17 23.55 21.32
CA PHE A 218 4.53 23.62 20.77
C PHE A 218 4.65 22.77 19.49
N ALA A 219 3.98 21.62 19.43
CA ALA A 219 3.97 20.72 18.27
C ALA A 219 2.56 20.28 17.82
N SER A 220 1.57 20.24 18.71
CA SER A 220 0.17 19.89 18.41
C SER A 220 -0.81 20.52 19.40
N MET A 221 -2.06 20.75 18.99
CA MET A 221 -3.13 21.28 19.85
C MET A 221 -3.66 20.26 20.86
N PHE A 222 -3.64 18.97 20.53
CA PHE A 222 -4.06 17.87 21.40
C PHE A 222 -2.88 16.96 21.74
N THR A 223 -2.91 16.30 22.91
CA THR A 223 -1.91 15.25 23.23
C THR A 223 -2.14 14.00 22.39
N GLY A 224 -3.38 13.79 21.92
CA GLY A 224 -3.78 12.65 21.12
C GLY A 224 -4.09 11.40 21.95
N SER A 225 -4.06 11.48 23.29
CA SER A 225 -4.29 10.35 24.18
C SER A 225 -5.69 9.76 24.01
N ALA A 226 -6.73 10.60 23.99
CA ALA A 226 -8.11 10.19 23.79
C ALA A 226 -8.35 9.63 22.38
N PHE A 227 -7.65 10.17 21.39
CA PHE A 227 -7.73 9.68 20.01
C PHE A 227 -7.06 8.31 19.86
N ASN A 228 -5.88 8.11 20.46
CA ASN A 228 -5.19 6.81 20.51
C ASN A 228 -6.07 5.77 21.18
N GLU A 229 -6.59 6.07 22.37
CA GLU A 229 -7.49 5.18 23.11
C GLU A 229 -8.72 4.82 22.27
N SER A 230 -9.27 5.76 21.49
CA SER A 230 -10.43 5.49 20.64
C SER A 230 -10.14 4.50 19.51
N ILE A 231 -8.96 4.57 18.87
CA ILE A 231 -8.59 3.69 17.76
C ILE A 231 -8.09 2.34 18.31
N GLU A 232 -7.33 2.37 19.40
CA GLU A 232 -6.87 1.19 20.12
C GLU A 232 -8.04 0.39 20.70
N ASN A 233 -9.10 1.03 21.20
CA ASN A 233 -10.31 0.33 21.63
C ASN A 233 -11.07 -0.34 20.47
N VAL A 234 -10.92 0.18 19.25
CA VAL A 234 -11.56 -0.42 18.07
C VAL A 234 -10.77 -1.62 17.58
N PHE A 235 -9.45 -1.51 17.40
CA PHE A 235 -8.64 -2.55 16.75
C PHE A 235 -7.85 -3.42 17.73
N HIS A 236 -7.71 -3.00 18.99
CA HIS A 236 -6.86 -3.63 20.00
C HIS A 236 -5.43 -3.85 19.49
N ASP A 237 -4.75 -4.87 19.97
CA ASP A 237 -3.38 -5.22 19.57
C ASP A 237 -3.30 -6.03 18.26
N ARG A 238 -4.28 -5.84 17.35
CA ARG A 238 -4.29 -6.55 16.07
C ARG A 238 -3.18 -6.04 15.15
N GLN A 239 -2.60 -6.98 14.42
CA GLN A 239 -1.65 -6.70 13.35
C GLN A 239 -2.38 -6.62 12.00
N ILE A 240 -1.81 -5.88 11.04
CA ILE A 240 -2.36 -5.79 9.68
C ILE A 240 -2.42 -7.17 9.02
N GLU A 241 -1.45 -8.02 9.31
CA GLU A 241 -1.31 -9.37 8.77
C GLU A 241 -2.44 -10.30 9.22
N ASP A 242 -3.13 -9.99 10.32
CA ASP A 242 -4.27 -10.75 10.84
C ASP A 242 -5.61 -10.37 10.19
N LEU A 243 -5.61 -9.52 9.17
CA LEU A 243 -6.85 -9.11 8.49
C LEU A 243 -7.31 -10.15 7.46
N TRP A 244 -8.64 -10.27 7.27
CA TRP A 244 -9.20 -11.24 6.32
C TRP A 244 -8.97 -10.85 4.86
N ILE A 245 -8.93 -9.55 4.61
CA ILE A 245 -8.69 -8.95 3.30
C ILE A 245 -7.32 -8.27 3.39
N PRO A 246 -6.41 -8.50 2.44
CA PRO A 246 -5.15 -7.76 2.37
C PRO A 246 -5.41 -6.25 2.44
N TYR A 247 -4.71 -5.60 3.36
CA TYR A 247 -4.92 -4.21 3.69
C TYR A 247 -3.61 -3.43 3.65
N PHE A 248 -3.70 -2.19 3.19
CA PHE A 248 -2.60 -1.23 3.31
C PHE A 248 -3.10 0.16 3.70
N CYS A 249 -2.26 0.94 4.37
CA CYS A 249 -2.52 2.35 4.56
C CYS A 249 -1.28 3.19 4.35
N ILE A 250 -1.51 4.50 4.18
CA ILE A 250 -0.44 5.43 3.84
C ILE A 250 -0.27 6.48 4.94
N THR A 251 0.99 6.77 5.22
CA THR A 251 1.41 7.87 6.07
C THR A 251 2.44 8.73 5.36
N THR A 252 2.55 9.97 5.79
CA THR A 252 3.64 10.87 5.40
C THR A 252 4.77 10.73 6.41
N ASN A 253 5.95 10.27 5.99
CA ASN A 253 7.15 10.37 6.79
C ASN A 253 7.66 11.81 6.73
N ILE A 254 7.48 12.58 7.80
CA ILE A 254 7.87 13.99 7.82
C ILE A 254 9.38 14.16 7.98
N SER A 255 10.07 13.20 8.59
CA SER A 255 11.53 13.23 8.73
C SER A 255 12.23 13.20 7.36
N ASN A 256 11.72 12.40 6.42
CA ASN A 256 12.30 12.25 5.08
C ASN A 256 11.47 12.91 3.96
N SER A 257 10.31 13.48 4.30
CA SER A 257 9.34 14.03 3.34
C SER A 257 8.89 13.04 2.26
N THR A 258 8.73 11.76 2.63
CA THR A 258 8.36 10.68 1.70
C THR A 258 7.05 9.99 2.08
N MET A 259 6.42 9.39 1.08
CA MET A 259 5.29 8.49 1.28
C MET A 259 5.75 7.15 1.86
N ARG A 260 5.03 6.65 2.86
CA ARG A 260 5.24 5.32 3.43
C ARG A 260 3.96 4.51 3.37
N VAL A 261 4.06 3.30 2.82
CA VAL A 261 2.98 2.32 2.73
C VAL A 261 3.17 1.31 3.86
N HIS A 262 2.10 1.04 4.59
CA HIS A 262 2.07 0.08 5.69
C HIS A 262 1.14 -1.07 5.34
N SER A 263 1.72 -2.25 5.15
CA SER A 263 1.02 -3.51 4.90
C SER A 263 1.30 -4.57 5.99
N SER A 264 2.06 -4.20 7.02
CA SER A 264 2.44 -5.08 8.14
C SER A 264 2.63 -4.28 9.43
N GLY A 265 2.47 -4.95 10.58
CA GLY A 265 2.62 -4.39 11.92
C GLY A 265 1.31 -3.85 12.54
N SER A 266 1.46 -3.03 13.59
CA SER A 266 0.34 -2.67 14.47
C SER A 266 -0.73 -1.84 13.76
N LEU A 267 -1.93 -2.42 13.61
CA LEU A 267 -3.02 -1.84 12.84
C LEU A 267 -3.47 -0.49 13.38
N TRP A 268 -3.75 -0.43 14.69
CA TRP A 268 -4.25 0.79 15.32
C TRP A 268 -3.24 1.94 15.25
N ARG A 269 -1.93 1.65 15.36
CA ARG A 269 -0.86 2.66 15.32
C ARG A 269 -0.76 3.28 13.93
N TYR A 270 -0.76 2.47 12.88
CA TYR A 270 -0.65 2.98 11.52
C TYR A 270 -1.93 3.65 11.04
N VAL A 271 -3.10 3.15 11.45
CA VAL A 271 -4.38 3.84 11.23
C VAL A 271 -4.39 5.19 11.94
N ARG A 272 -3.97 5.26 13.21
CA ARG A 272 -3.79 6.55 13.92
C ARG A 272 -2.85 7.44 13.13
N ALA A 273 -1.65 6.97 12.79
CA ALA A 273 -0.65 7.77 12.08
C ALA A 273 -1.22 8.34 10.78
N SER A 274 -1.94 7.52 10.01
CA SER A 274 -2.59 7.91 8.76
C SER A 274 -3.68 8.98 8.97
N MET A 275 -4.19 9.18 10.20
CA MET A 275 -5.19 10.19 10.57
C MET A 275 -4.59 11.37 11.37
N SER A 276 -3.26 11.45 11.53
CA SER A 276 -2.59 12.50 12.30
C SER A 276 -2.39 13.78 11.48
N LEU A 277 -3.38 14.68 11.51
CA LEU A 277 -3.25 16.00 10.90
C LEU A 277 -2.20 16.86 11.64
N ALA A 278 -1.28 17.46 10.87
CA ALA A 278 -0.22 18.32 11.37
C ALA A 278 -0.79 19.48 12.21
N GLY A 279 -0.16 19.75 13.36
CA GLY A 279 -0.61 20.78 14.31
C GLY A 279 -1.89 20.43 15.08
N TYR A 280 -2.68 19.45 14.64
CA TYR A 280 -3.85 18.96 15.38
C TYR A 280 -3.47 17.82 16.33
N LEU A 281 -2.82 16.78 15.81
CA LEU A 281 -2.29 15.65 16.57
C LEU A 281 -0.77 15.60 16.47
N PRO A 282 -0.07 15.09 17.51
CA PRO A 282 1.38 14.94 17.42
C PRO A 282 1.72 13.83 16.40
N PRO A 283 2.85 13.95 15.68
CA PRO A 283 3.35 12.86 14.85
C PRO A 283 3.59 11.62 15.68
N LEU A 284 3.37 10.45 15.07
CA LEU A 284 3.76 9.18 15.69
C LEU A 284 5.21 8.88 15.35
N CYS A 285 5.93 8.30 16.30
CA CYS A 285 7.24 7.72 16.06
C CYS A 285 7.04 6.26 15.62
N ASP A 286 7.58 5.93 14.46
CA ASP A 286 7.58 4.57 13.94
C ASP A 286 8.50 3.69 14.80
N PRO A 287 8.01 2.59 15.39
CA PRO A 287 8.83 1.73 16.23
C PRO A 287 9.94 1.00 15.46
N VAL A 288 9.85 0.90 14.12
CA VAL A 288 10.82 0.15 13.30
C VAL A 288 12.12 0.94 13.11
N ASP A 289 12.02 2.24 12.83
CA ASP A 289 13.17 3.05 12.44
C ASP A 289 13.22 4.43 13.11
N GLY A 290 12.29 4.74 14.01
CA GLY A 290 12.25 5.98 14.77
C GLY A 290 11.82 7.22 13.99
N HIS A 291 11.36 7.09 12.73
CA HIS A 291 10.95 8.24 11.93
C HIS A 291 9.57 8.76 12.38
N LEU A 292 9.36 10.05 12.17
CA LEU A 292 8.09 10.70 12.48
C LEU A 292 7.11 10.55 11.31
N ILE A 293 5.91 10.07 11.60
CA ILE A 293 4.85 9.82 10.63
C ILE A 293 3.56 10.59 10.95
N LEU A 294 2.94 11.11 9.90
CA LEU A 294 1.72 11.92 9.89
C LEU A 294 0.70 11.39 8.87
N ASP A 295 -0.45 12.07 8.76
CA ASP A 295 -1.52 11.75 7.82
C ASP A 295 -0.95 11.57 6.39
N GLY A 296 -1.34 10.48 5.72
CA GLY A 296 -0.88 10.19 4.35
C GLY A 296 -1.40 11.19 3.32
N GLY A 297 -2.40 11.99 3.68
CA GLY A 297 -3.03 12.98 2.82
C GLY A 297 -2.05 14.06 2.34
N TYR A 298 -0.96 14.32 3.04
CA TYR A 298 0.04 15.32 2.62
C TYR A 298 0.89 14.85 1.43
N VAL A 299 1.00 13.55 1.18
CA VAL A 299 1.80 12.98 0.08
C VAL A 299 0.95 12.26 -0.96
N ASN A 300 -0.10 11.56 -0.52
CA ASN A 300 -1.00 10.82 -1.37
C ASN A 300 -2.36 10.57 -0.68
N ASN A 301 -3.31 11.46 -0.94
CA ASN A 301 -4.67 11.34 -0.41
C ASN A 301 -5.52 10.25 -1.09
N LEU A 302 -5.12 9.76 -2.26
CA LEU A 302 -5.81 8.66 -2.97
C LEU A 302 -4.78 7.75 -3.66
N PRO A 303 -4.29 6.70 -2.96
CA PRO A 303 -3.17 5.92 -3.45
C PRO A 303 -3.51 4.85 -4.49
N GLY A 304 -4.06 5.29 -5.62
CA GLY A 304 -4.35 4.41 -6.75
C GLY A 304 -3.09 3.76 -7.36
N THR A 305 -1.95 4.45 -7.33
CA THR A 305 -0.68 3.92 -7.85
C THR A 305 -0.05 2.85 -6.95
N VAL A 306 -0.33 2.86 -5.65
CA VAL A 306 0.09 1.77 -4.73
C VAL A 306 -0.79 0.55 -4.93
N GLY A 307 -2.09 0.76 -5.21
CA GLY A 307 -3.00 -0.31 -5.61
C GLY A 307 -2.54 -1.06 -6.87
N LEU A 308 -1.88 -0.36 -7.81
CA LEU A 308 -1.38 -0.88 -9.08
C LEU A 308 -0.16 -1.80 -9.00
N GLU A 309 0.77 -1.56 -8.07
CA GLU A 309 1.91 -2.47 -7.88
C GLU A 309 1.45 -3.88 -7.52
N HIS A 310 0.17 -4.00 -7.15
CA HIS A 310 -0.42 -5.26 -6.81
C HIS A 310 -1.63 -5.67 -7.69
N PHE A 311 -2.61 -4.81 -8.06
CA PHE A 311 -3.94 -5.27 -8.54
C PHE A 311 -4.77 -4.26 -9.42
N GLN A 312 -5.85 -4.72 -10.09
CA GLN A 312 -6.82 -3.87 -10.84
C GLN A 312 -7.73 -3.08 -9.88
N THR A 313 -8.01 -1.79 -10.15
CA THR A 313 -8.40 -0.83 -9.10
C THR A 313 -9.76 -0.16 -9.34
N VAL A 314 -10.62 -0.11 -8.31
CA VAL A 314 -11.82 0.74 -8.23
C VAL A 314 -11.63 1.74 -7.09
N LEU A 315 -11.57 3.04 -7.38
CA LEU A 315 -11.23 4.08 -6.41
C LEU A 315 -12.45 4.82 -5.86
N SER A 316 -12.51 4.92 -4.53
CA SER A 316 -13.42 5.80 -3.80
C SER A 316 -12.74 7.14 -3.49
N GLY A 317 -13.07 8.14 -4.32
CA GLY A 317 -13.42 9.51 -3.98
C GLY A 317 -12.53 10.30 -3.04
N SER A 318 -11.73 11.20 -3.63
CA SER A 318 -11.25 12.38 -2.91
C SER A 318 -12.42 13.33 -2.58
N LEU A 319 -12.52 13.72 -1.30
CA LEU A 319 -13.70 14.33 -0.68
C LEU A 319 -13.62 15.87 -0.54
N SER A 320 -13.26 16.60 -1.61
CA SER A 320 -13.15 18.06 -1.49
C SER A 320 -13.51 18.83 -2.76
N LEU A 321 -14.61 19.58 -2.75
CA LEU A 321 -14.68 20.94 -3.32
C LEU A 321 -15.03 21.88 -2.17
N TRP A 322 -14.43 23.05 -2.16
CA TRP A 322 -14.59 24.03 -1.08
C TRP A 322 -15.39 25.22 -1.60
N MET A 323 -16.42 25.64 -0.86
CA MET A 323 -17.09 26.94 -1.10
C MET A 323 -16.25 28.05 -0.46
N ILE A 324 -16.10 29.17 -1.16
CA ILE A 324 -15.18 30.28 -0.81
C ILE A 324 -15.90 31.38 0.00
N ASP A 325 -16.92 31.02 0.78
CA ASP A 325 -17.75 32.05 1.46
C ASP A 325 -17.36 32.31 2.93
N LYS A 326 -16.44 31.52 3.52
CA LYS A 326 -15.97 31.69 4.90
C LYS A 326 -14.46 31.47 5.03
N VAL A 327 -13.85 32.18 5.98
CA VAL A 327 -12.45 31.95 6.38
C VAL A 327 -12.34 30.53 6.96
N PRO A 328 -11.48 29.68 6.39
CA PRO A 328 -11.35 28.29 6.83
C PRO A 328 -10.68 28.21 8.21
N ASP A 329 -11.12 27.25 9.03
CA ASP A 329 -10.45 26.91 10.29
C ASP A 329 -9.11 26.20 10.02
N MET A 330 -8.17 26.21 10.99
CA MET A 330 -6.91 25.47 10.93
C MET A 330 -7.06 24.03 10.39
N THR A 331 -8.06 23.26 10.86
CA THR A 331 -8.28 21.88 10.40
C THR A 331 -8.69 21.81 8.93
N GLU A 332 -9.45 22.80 8.46
CA GLU A 332 -9.85 22.93 7.07
C GLU A 332 -8.67 23.37 6.20
N ILE A 333 -7.82 24.29 6.70
CA ILE A 333 -6.57 24.69 6.05
C ILE A 333 -5.64 23.48 5.88
N GLN A 334 -5.42 22.68 6.92
CA GLN A 334 -4.58 21.48 6.81
C GLN A 334 -5.16 20.47 5.80
N SER A 335 -6.47 20.26 5.83
CA SER A 335 -7.15 19.38 4.86
C SER A 335 -6.99 19.90 3.42
N ARG A 336 -7.03 21.22 3.23
CA ARG A 336 -6.79 21.86 1.92
C ARG A 336 -5.33 21.73 1.48
N LEU A 337 -4.36 21.92 2.37
CA LEU A 337 -2.94 21.75 2.07
C LEU A 337 -2.62 20.31 1.67
N ALA A 338 -3.16 19.33 2.40
CA ALA A 338 -3.09 17.92 2.05
C ALA A 338 -3.72 17.62 0.68
N TYR A 339 -4.87 18.24 0.38
CA TYR A 339 -5.49 18.08 -0.94
C TYR A 339 -4.62 18.65 -2.06
N VAL A 340 -4.11 19.88 -1.90
CA VAL A 340 -3.31 20.60 -2.90
C VAL A 340 -2.07 19.81 -3.29
N SER A 341 -1.38 19.19 -2.33
CA SER A 341 -0.17 18.40 -2.62
C SER A 341 -0.44 17.15 -3.47
N CYS A 342 -1.69 16.66 -3.51
CA CYS A 342 -2.05 15.41 -4.17
C CYS A 342 -2.86 15.57 -5.46
N VAL A 343 -3.24 16.80 -5.87
CA VAL A 343 -4.12 17.05 -7.02
C VAL A 343 -3.55 16.44 -8.30
N ARG A 344 -2.25 16.62 -8.55
CA ARG A 344 -1.61 16.11 -9.77
C ARG A 344 -1.63 14.59 -9.84
N GLN A 345 -1.32 13.90 -8.73
CA GLN A 345 -1.39 12.43 -8.67
C GLN A 345 -2.83 11.95 -8.90
N LEU A 346 -3.80 12.64 -8.30
CA LEU A 346 -5.22 12.35 -8.48
C LEU A 346 -5.66 12.48 -9.94
N GLU A 347 -5.19 13.51 -10.67
CA GLU A 347 -5.48 13.68 -12.10
C GLU A 347 -4.87 12.58 -12.96
N VAL A 348 -3.62 12.19 -12.69
CA VAL A 348 -2.98 11.06 -13.39
C VAL A 348 -3.79 9.78 -13.21
N VAL A 349 -4.22 9.51 -11.98
CA VAL A 349 -4.99 8.32 -11.63
C VAL A 349 -6.39 8.36 -12.25
N LYS A 350 -7.06 9.50 -12.26
CA LYS A 350 -8.39 9.67 -12.90
C LYS A 350 -8.37 9.41 -14.40
N ASN A 351 -7.26 9.72 -15.06
CA ASN A 351 -7.12 9.60 -16.51
C ASN A 351 -6.53 8.23 -16.93
N SER A 352 -6.43 7.27 -16.01
CA SER A 352 -5.79 5.99 -16.27
C SER A 352 -6.80 4.88 -16.54
N ASP A 353 -6.44 3.94 -17.41
CA ASP A 353 -7.35 2.87 -17.87
C ASP A 353 -7.62 1.78 -16.82
N TYR A 354 -6.82 1.75 -15.75
CA TYR A 354 -6.88 0.72 -14.70
C TYR A 354 -7.71 1.13 -13.48
N CYS A 355 -8.29 2.34 -13.51
CA CYS A 355 -8.89 2.98 -12.36
C CYS A 355 -10.24 3.62 -12.68
N GLU A 356 -11.27 3.20 -11.95
CA GLU A 356 -12.56 3.90 -11.95
C GLU A 356 -12.65 4.84 -10.73
N TYR A 357 -12.72 6.16 -10.97
CA TYR A 357 -12.82 7.16 -9.90
C TYR A 357 -14.27 7.49 -9.57
N ILE A 358 -14.65 7.29 -8.30
CA ILE A 358 -16.02 7.54 -7.82
C ILE A 358 -16.03 8.67 -6.80
N ARG A 359 -16.88 9.69 -6.97
CA ARG A 359 -17.01 10.79 -6.00
C ARG A 359 -18.45 10.92 -5.48
N PRO A 360 -18.74 10.49 -4.24
CA PRO A 360 -20.05 10.69 -3.65
C PRO A 360 -20.36 12.17 -3.35
N PRO A 361 -21.63 12.61 -3.43
CA PRO A 361 -22.04 14.01 -3.24
C PRO A 361 -22.15 14.39 -1.77
N ILE A 362 -21.02 14.62 -1.12
CA ILE A 362 -20.90 14.86 0.33
C ILE A 362 -20.25 16.20 0.69
N ASP A 363 -20.17 17.12 -0.27
CA ASP A 363 -19.59 18.45 -0.09
C ASP A 363 -20.35 19.30 0.95
N ARG A 364 -21.64 19.00 1.18
CA ARG A 364 -22.48 19.67 2.17
C ARG A 364 -22.09 19.42 3.64
N TYR A 365 -21.29 18.38 3.91
CA TYR A 365 -20.90 18.00 5.26
C TYR A 365 -19.54 18.58 5.64
N GLY A 366 -19.35 18.93 6.91
CA GLY A 366 -18.05 19.36 7.44
C GLY A 366 -17.08 18.19 7.64
N THR A 367 -15.77 18.45 7.62
CA THR A 367 -14.72 17.43 7.85
C THR A 367 -14.68 16.92 9.30
N LEU A 368 -15.30 17.62 10.26
CA LEU A 368 -15.40 17.20 11.66
C LEU A 368 -16.82 16.81 12.08
N GLN A 369 -17.77 16.70 11.14
CA GLN A 369 -19.19 16.46 11.40
C GLN A 369 -19.52 14.96 11.61
N PHE A 370 -18.86 14.29 12.55
CA PHE A 370 -19.06 12.87 12.84
C PHE A 370 -20.45 12.53 13.43
N GLY A 371 -21.19 13.53 13.91
CA GLY A 371 -22.56 13.35 14.40
C GLY A 371 -23.58 12.98 13.30
N SER A 372 -23.28 13.27 12.03
CA SER A 372 -24.17 12.98 10.88
C SER A 372 -23.86 11.64 10.22
N PHE A 373 -23.45 10.64 11.00
CA PHE A 373 -23.03 9.33 10.48
C PHE A 373 -24.06 8.69 9.54
N ASP A 374 -25.31 8.58 9.99
CA ASP A 374 -26.36 7.90 9.23
C ASP A 374 -26.62 8.62 7.90
N ASP A 375 -26.72 9.95 7.91
CA ASP A 375 -26.98 10.75 6.71
C ASP A 375 -25.84 10.65 5.69
N ILE A 376 -24.59 10.70 6.14
CA ILE A 376 -23.41 10.63 5.27
C ILE A 376 -23.29 9.22 4.68
N ALA A 377 -23.45 8.18 5.49
CA ALA A 377 -23.41 6.79 5.04
C ALA A 377 -24.54 6.49 4.04
N GLU A 378 -25.77 6.97 4.29
CA GLU A 378 -26.91 6.78 3.39
C GLU A 378 -26.73 7.52 2.07
N THR A 379 -26.17 8.74 2.10
CA THR A 379 -25.82 9.50 0.89
C THR A 379 -24.81 8.71 0.04
N GLY A 380 -23.80 8.11 0.68
CA GLY A 380 -22.85 7.21 0.02
C GLY A 380 -23.53 5.98 -0.60
N TYR A 381 -24.44 5.33 0.14
CA TYR A 381 -25.17 4.16 -0.34
C TYR A 381 -26.02 4.45 -1.57
N HIS A 382 -26.86 5.49 -1.53
CA HIS A 382 -27.71 5.85 -2.66
C HIS A 382 -26.92 6.20 -3.91
N HIS A 383 -25.81 6.92 -3.74
CA HIS A 383 -24.92 7.25 -4.85
C HIS A 383 -24.28 5.99 -5.43
N GLY A 384 -23.67 5.15 -4.59
CA GLY A 384 -23.04 3.89 -5.00
C GLY A 384 -24.04 2.96 -5.69
N LYS A 385 -25.25 2.81 -5.13
CA LYS A 385 -26.29 1.95 -5.71
C LYS A 385 -26.67 2.39 -7.12
N THR A 386 -26.89 3.70 -7.30
CA THR A 386 -27.25 4.25 -8.62
C THR A 386 -26.12 4.02 -9.63
N LEU A 387 -24.87 4.27 -9.21
CA LEU A 387 -23.69 4.13 -10.06
C LEU A 387 -23.42 2.66 -10.45
N PHE A 388 -23.36 1.77 -9.46
CA PHE A 388 -23.05 0.36 -9.68
C PHE A 388 -24.17 -0.37 -10.41
N SER A 389 -25.45 -0.04 -10.14
CA SER A 389 -26.56 -0.52 -10.97
C SER A 389 -26.43 -0.08 -12.43
N ALA A 390 -25.93 1.15 -12.69
CA ALA A 390 -25.69 1.63 -14.04
C ALA A 390 -24.52 0.90 -14.71
N TRP A 391 -23.44 0.60 -13.96
CA TRP A 391 -22.31 -0.22 -14.44
C TRP A 391 -22.74 -1.64 -14.80
N ASN A 392 -23.61 -2.23 -13.99
CA ASN A 392 -24.18 -3.54 -14.22
C ASN A 392 -24.98 -3.56 -15.53
N LYS A 393 -25.90 -2.61 -15.71
CA LYS A 393 -26.70 -2.46 -16.94
C LYS A 393 -25.87 -2.10 -18.17
N GLY A 394 -24.80 -1.34 -17.99
CA GLY A 394 -23.89 -0.91 -19.06
C GLY A 394 -22.87 -1.98 -19.46
N GLY A 395 -22.88 -3.17 -18.84
CA GLY A 395 -21.92 -4.24 -19.10
C GLY A 395 -20.50 -3.95 -18.62
N LEU A 396 -20.28 -2.87 -17.86
CA LEU A 396 -18.96 -2.53 -17.32
C LEU A 396 -18.53 -3.56 -16.28
N LEU A 397 -19.46 -4.03 -15.44
CA LEU A 397 -19.15 -5.11 -14.47
C LEU A 397 -18.74 -6.39 -15.19
N GLU A 398 -19.40 -6.74 -16.29
CA GLU A 398 -19.01 -7.91 -17.09
C GLU A 398 -17.61 -7.73 -17.69
N LYS A 399 -17.26 -6.52 -18.16
CA LYS A 399 -15.89 -6.22 -18.61
C LYS A 399 -14.85 -6.29 -17.49
N LEU A 400 -15.18 -5.81 -16.29
CA LEU A 400 -14.31 -5.90 -15.11
C LEU A 400 -14.05 -7.35 -14.69
N PHE A 401 -15.02 -8.24 -14.94
CA PHE A 401 -14.88 -9.68 -14.64
C PHE A 401 -14.45 -10.51 -15.85
N GLN A 402 -14.41 -9.95 -17.06
CA GLN A 402 -13.97 -10.66 -18.25
C GLN A 402 -12.46 -10.82 -18.19
N GLU A 403 -12.00 -12.04 -18.42
CA GLU A 403 -10.59 -12.32 -18.62
C GLU A 403 -10.12 -11.54 -19.85
N THR A 404 -9.34 -10.47 -19.65
CA THR A 404 -8.67 -9.78 -20.76
C THR A 404 -7.74 -10.77 -21.47
N GLU A 405 -7.86 -10.87 -22.80
CA GLU A 405 -6.90 -11.62 -23.63
C GLU A 405 -5.48 -11.10 -23.38
N PRO A 406 -4.47 -12.00 -23.38
CA PRO A 406 -3.15 -11.65 -22.91
C PRO A 406 -2.49 -10.59 -23.80
N PRO A 407 -1.84 -9.56 -23.22
CA PRO A 407 -0.71 -8.94 -23.90
C PRO A 407 0.35 -10.03 -24.14
N SER A 408 0.90 -10.11 -25.35
CA SER A 408 1.92 -11.12 -25.71
C SER A 408 3.07 -11.15 -24.69
N ASN A 409 3.82 -12.26 -24.62
CA ASN A 409 5.04 -12.32 -23.78
C ASN A 409 5.98 -11.11 -24.02
N GLU A 410 5.96 -10.54 -25.22
CA GLU A 410 6.67 -9.31 -25.57
C GLU A 410 6.12 -8.05 -24.87
N ALA A 411 4.80 -7.93 -24.73
CA ALA A 411 4.16 -6.86 -23.99
C ALA A 411 4.29 -7.02 -22.46
N ARG A 412 4.35 -8.26 -21.93
CA ARG A 412 4.76 -8.54 -20.54
C ARG A 412 6.23 -8.15 -20.29
N TYR A 413 7.15 -8.53 -21.18
CA TYR A 413 8.55 -8.11 -21.10
C TYR A 413 8.74 -6.59 -21.24
N ARG A 414 7.91 -5.92 -22.07
CA ARG A 414 7.88 -4.44 -22.13
C ARG A 414 7.29 -3.83 -20.87
N ALA A 415 6.24 -4.41 -20.29
CA ALA A 415 5.68 -3.97 -19.02
C ALA A 415 6.70 -4.11 -17.88
N GLU A 416 7.41 -5.24 -17.77
CA GLU A 416 8.48 -5.43 -16.76
C GLU A 416 9.69 -4.52 -16.97
N ARG A 417 10.00 -4.12 -18.21
CA ARG A 417 11.01 -3.08 -18.49
C ARG A 417 10.50 -1.66 -18.23
N ASN A 418 9.20 -1.43 -18.36
CA ASN A 418 8.54 -0.14 -18.14
C ASN A 418 8.03 0.02 -16.70
N ILE A 419 8.03 -1.04 -15.89
CA ILE A 419 7.97 -0.95 -14.44
C ILE A 419 9.34 -0.40 -14.03
N PRO A 420 9.40 0.82 -13.50
CA PRO A 420 10.64 1.39 -13.02
C PRO A 420 11.17 0.46 -11.93
N LYS A 421 12.32 -0.17 -12.17
CA LYS A 421 13.10 -0.84 -11.13
C LYS A 421 13.37 0.19 -10.03
N SER A 422 12.63 0.15 -8.93
CA SER A 422 12.90 0.81 -7.65
C SER A 422 13.93 1.95 -7.70
N HIS A 423 13.58 2.95 -8.50
CA HIS A 423 13.82 4.34 -8.27
C HIS A 423 12.50 4.92 -8.72
N VAL A 424 11.74 5.40 -7.73
CA VAL A 424 10.64 6.34 -7.89
C VAL A 424 10.83 7.11 -9.21
N PRO A 425 10.00 6.91 -10.25
CA PRO A 425 10.08 7.72 -11.45
C PRO A 425 10.00 9.16 -10.99
N GLY A 426 11.05 9.93 -11.31
CA GLY A 426 11.31 11.26 -10.76
C GLY A 426 10.00 11.97 -10.41
N MET A 427 9.70 11.99 -9.11
CA MET A 427 8.61 12.83 -8.63
C MET A 427 8.99 14.24 -9.06
N ALA A 428 8.03 14.96 -9.63
CA ALA A 428 8.19 16.39 -9.77
C ALA A 428 8.24 16.98 -8.36
N TYR A 429 9.46 17.14 -7.84
CA TYR A 429 9.72 17.80 -6.58
C TYR A 429 9.35 19.29 -6.74
N PHE A 430 9.13 19.99 -5.63
CA PHE A 430 8.99 21.44 -5.60
C PHE A 430 10.13 22.16 -6.38
N THR A 431 11.30 21.52 -6.47
CA THR A 431 12.45 21.98 -7.26
C THR A 431 12.22 22.00 -8.76
N ASP A 432 11.34 21.18 -9.34
CA ASP A 432 11.06 21.18 -10.77
C ASP A 432 10.25 22.42 -11.18
N LEU A 433 9.42 22.91 -10.27
CA LEU A 433 8.67 24.16 -10.43
C LEU A 433 9.60 25.36 -10.26
N ALA A 434 10.52 25.31 -9.28
CA ALA A 434 11.60 26.28 -9.17
C ALA A 434 12.50 26.26 -10.42
N GLU A 435 12.82 25.09 -10.99
CA GLU A 435 13.61 24.97 -12.22
C GLU A 435 12.84 25.53 -13.43
N GLN A 436 11.56 25.20 -13.60
CA GLN A 436 10.75 25.72 -14.70
C GLN A 436 10.55 27.24 -14.63
N VAL A 437 10.36 27.78 -13.43
CA VAL A 437 10.16 29.23 -13.23
C VAL A 437 11.50 29.98 -13.27
N SER A 438 12.62 29.31 -12.97
CA SER A 438 13.98 29.89 -13.01
C SER A 438 14.71 29.58 -14.32
N ARG A 439 14.05 28.97 -15.32
CA ARG A 439 14.63 28.76 -16.65
C ARG A 439 14.81 30.12 -17.34
N ILE A 440 16.03 30.64 -17.24
CA ILE A 440 16.51 31.72 -18.10
C ILE A 440 16.50 31.15 -19.53
N GLU A 441 15.67 31.72 -20.40
CA GLU A 441 15.65 31.34 -21.81
C GLU A 441 17.05 31.53 -22.39
N LYS A 442 17.63 30.47 -22.95
CA LYS A 442 18.88 30.61 -23.71
C LYS A 442 18.61 31.52 -24.89
N PRO A 443 19.48 32.49 -25.18
CA PRO A 443 19.28 33.41 -26.29
C PRO A 443 19.14 32.58 -27.57
N ARG A 444 18.00 32.75 -28.26
CA ARG A 444 17.80 32.18 -29.57
C ARG A 444 18.90 32.74 -30.48
N ASN A 445 19.71 31.86 -31.06
CA ASN A 445 20.56 32.20 -32.20
C ASN A 445 19.64 32.54 -33.38
N ASN A 446 19.18 33.79 -33.44
CA ASN A 446 18.52 34.31 -34.62
C ASN A 446 19.57 34.39 -35.74
N THR A 447 19.46 33.47 -36.69
CA THR A 447 20.06 33.63 -38.01
C THR A 447 19.31 34.78 -38.69
N PHE A 448 19.97 35.94 -38.72
CA PHE A 448 19.47 37.18 -39.28
C PHE A 448 19.59 37.11 -40.81
N TYR A 449 18.46 37.13 -41.52
CA TYR A 449 18.40 37.54 -42.93
C TYR A 449 18.02 39.03 -42.93
N PRO A 450 18.78 39.91 -43.61
CA PRO A 450 18.49 41.34 -43.61
C PRO A 450 17.36 41.65 -44.59
N SER A 451 16.30 42.29 -44.11
CA SER A 451 15.41 43.09 -44.95
C SER A 451 15.38 44.52 -44.42
N GLU A 452 15.57 45.44 -45.36
CA GLU A 452 15.72 46.87 -45.20
C GLU A 452 14.43 47.56 -44.68
N ASP A 453 14.63 48.78 -44.20
CA ASP A 453 13.69 49.86 -43.88
C ASP A 453 13.21 50.08 -42.42
N ASP A 454 13.73 51.21 -41.93
CA ASP A 454 13.08 52.31 -41.20
C ASP A 454 13.11 52.41 -39.66
N SER A 455 14.12 53.20 -39.25
CA SER A 455 14.06 54.40 -38.40
C SER A 455 13.77 54.30 -36.89
N ASP A 456 14.83 54.64 -36.14
CA ASP A 456 14.94 55.57 -35.00
C ASP A 456 14.12 55.33 -33.71
N GLU A 457 14.81 54.98 -32.62
CA GLU A 457 15.11 55.93 -31.52
C GLU A 457 15.96 55.27 -30.41
N GLU A 458 16.97 56.01 -29.95
CA GLU A 458 17.92 55.69 -28.88
C GLU A 458 17.28 55.64 -27.48
N VAL A 459 17.72 54.71 -26.61
CA VAL A 459 17.84 54.99 -25.17
C VAL A 459 19.14 54.38 -24.62
N ILE A 460 19.93 55.27 -24.03
CA ILE A 460 21.22 55.12 -23.36
C ILE A 460 21.05 54.36 -22.03
N TYR A 461 21.96 53.44 -21.71
CA TYR A 461 22.18 52.98 -20.33
C TYR A 461 23.49 53.57 -19.82
N GLU A 462 23.40 54.33 -18.73
CA GLU A 462 24.53 54.86 -17.96
C GLU A 462 25.26 53.71 -17.25
N ASN A 463 26.59 53.70 -17.41
CA ASN A 463 27.56 52.88 -16.69
C ASN A 463 27.96 53.60 -15.41
N ASP A 464 27.91 52.91 -14.28
CA ASP A 464 28.59 53.18 -12.99
C ASP A 464 28.51 51.84 -12.24
N GLU A 465 29.51 51.14 -11.70
CA GLU A 465 30.93 51.35 -11.41
C GLU A 465 31.58 49.94 -11.30
N ASP A 466 32.81 49.79 -11.80
CA ASP A 466 33.74 48.69 -11.52
C ASP A 466 34.54 49.00 -10.25
N GLU A 467 34.74 48.02 -9.34
CA GLU A 467 36.02 47.72 -8.64
C GLU A 467 35.80 46.78 -7.45
N GLU A 468 36.29 45.54 -7.55
CA GLU A 468 36.88 44.69 -6.48
C GLU A 468 36.62 43.19 -6.76
N LEU A 469 37.34 42.61 -7.73
CA LEU A 469 37.60 41.17 -7.72
C LEU A 469 38.89 40.84 -8.48
N GLY A 470 39.98 41.45 -8.03
CA GLY A 470 41.28 41.36 -8.71
C GLY A 470 42.47 41.10 -7.78
N HIS A 471 42.30 40.54 -6.58
CA HIS A 471 43.44 40.22 -5.70
C HIS A 471 43.11 39.13 -4.66
N MET A 472 42.92 37.87 -5.08
CA MET A 472 42.99 36.76 -4.10
C MET A 472 43.19 35.35 -4.68
N LEU A 473 43.77 35.21 -5.87
CA LEU A 473 44.07 33.89 -6.46
C LEU A 473 45.53 33.78 -6.92
N ASP A 474 46.47 34.22 -6.07
CA ASP A 474 47.90 34.10 -6.39
C ASP A 474 48.79 33.86 -5.15
N ARG A 475 48.27 33.18 -4.11
CA ARG A 475 49.03 33.02 -2.86
C ARG A 475 48.95 31.68 -2.12
N LEU A 476 48.70 30.56 -2.79
CA LEU A 476 48.93 29.23 -2.20
C LEU A 476 49.40 28.20 -3.25
N ARG A 477 50.59 28.41 -3.79
CA ARG A 477 51.47 27.36 -4.31
C ARG A 477 52.90 27.73 -3.91
N GLU A 478 53.65 26.70 -3.50
CA GLU A 478 55.06 26.70 -3.12
C GLU A 478 55.36 27.11 -1.67
N GLU A 479 55.46 26.10 -0.79
CA GLU A 479 56.68 25.88 -0.03
C GLU A 479 56.78 24.38 0.33
N GLU A 480 57.90 23.79 -0.06
CA GLU A 480 58.26 22.40 0.16
C GLU A 480 59.63 22.37 0.89
N VAL A 481 59.85 21.30 1.66
CA VAL A 481 61.14 20.68 2.03
C VAL A 481 61.88 21.07 3.34
N PHE A 482 62.04 20.04 4.19
CA PHE A 482 63.24 19.49 4.88
C PHE A 482 62.89 19.08 6.34
N ALA A 483 63.24 17.92 6.90
CA ALA A 483 64.02 16.75 6.48
C ALA A 483 63.81 15.58 7.49
N HIS A 484 63.92 14.34 7.00
CA HIS A 484 64.68 13.18 7.56
C HIS A 484 64.46 12.69 9.02
N THR A 485 64.47 11.40 9.39
CA THR A 485 65.09 10.17 8.84
C THR A 485 64.65 8.94 9.66
N ASP A 486 64.59 7.78 8.99
CA ASP A 486 64.97 6.38 9.37
C ASP A 486 64.35 5.73 10.64
N GLY A 487 64.08 4.42 10.74
CA GLY A 487 64.32 3.19 9.96
C GLY A 487 63.67 2.02 10.73
N ASP A 488 63.07 1.06 10.05
CA ASP A 488 63.54 -0.33 9.87
C ASP A 488 63.29 -1.33 11.03
N ASP A 489 62.71 -2.46 10.61
CA ASP A 489 62.96 -3.86 10.99
C ASP A 489 62.24 -4.62 12.13
N ASP A 490 61.81 -5.82 11.71
CA ASP A 490 61.74 -7.14 12.37
C ASP A 490 60.68 -7.40 13.45
N ALA A 491 59.81 -8.43 13.43
CA ALA A 491 59.83 -9.85 13.04
C ALA A 491 59.71 -10.75 14.29
N ARG A 492 58.72 -11.67 14.28
CA ARG A 492 58.64 -12.97 15.01
C ARG A 492 58.57 -12.87 16.55
N GLU A 493 58.05 -13.82 17.34
CA GLU A 493 57.36 -15.11 17.22
C GLU A 493 56.88 -15.44 18.65
N ASP A 494 55.94 -16.38 18.73
CA ASP A 494 55.78 -17.36 19.80
C ASP A 494 55.08 -17.07 21.13
N GLY A 495 54.22 -18.04 21.46
CA GLY A 495 54.11 -18.61 22.80
C GLY A 495 52.69 -18.55 23.36
N ALA A 496 51.78 -19.45 23.01
CA ALA A 496 51.62 -20.78 23.64
C ALA A 496 51.18 -20.65 25.12
N GLU A 497 49.92 -20.95 25.46
CA GLU A 497 49.44 -22.20 26.10
C GLU A 497 48.50 -21.73 27.25
N LYS A 498 47.47 -22.42 27.75
CA LYS A 498 47.02 -23.81 27.72
C LYS A 498 45.65 -23.86 28.39
N SER A 499 44.83 -24.81 27.96
CA SER A 499 43.91 -25.64 28.78
C SER A 499 42.74 -24.92 29.47
N SER A 500 41.56 -25.49 29.67
CA SER A 500 41.00 -26.84 29.61
C SER A 500 39.48 -26.64 29.39
N GLY A 501 38.67 -27.52 28.81
CA GLY A 501 38.55 -28.93 29.09
C GLY A 501 37.08 -29.25 29.37
N ARG A 502 36.48 -30.00 28.42
CA ARG A 502 35.46 -31.05 28.61
C ARG A 502 33.98 -30.71 28.93
N ARG A 503 33.15 -31.30 28.05
CA ARG A 503 31.99 -32.20 28.32
C ARG A 503 30.72 -31.56 28.90
N GLN A 504 29.51 -32.04 28.69
CA GLN A 504 28.82 -32.98 27.78
C GLN A 504 27.40 -33.05 28.36
N ALA A 505 26.37 -33.22 27.52
CA ALA A 505 25.01 -33.68 27.88
C ALA A 505 24.17 -32.71 28.75
N ALA A 506 22.84 -32.73 28.79
CA ALA A 506 21.74 -33.25 27.97
C ALA A 506 20.45 -32.81 28.71
N ALA A 507 19.36 -32.74 27.94
CA ALA A 507 18.00 -33.11 28.34
C ALA A 507 17.03 -32.07 28.96
N HIS A 508 15.78 -32.22 28.46
CA HIS A 508 14.46 -31.90 29.03
C HIS A 508 14.03 -30.42 28.95
N ILE A 509 12.89 -30.04 28.36
CA ILE A 509 11.62 -30.72 28.03
C ILE A 509 11.11 -30.19 26.68
#